data_AF-A0A6C0JAS7-F1
#
_entry.id   AF-A0A6C0JAS7-F1
#
_cell.length_a   1.000
_cell.length_b   1.000
_cell.length_c   1.000
_cell.angle_alpha   90.00
_cell.angle_beta   90.00
_cell.angle_gamma   90.00
#
_symmetry.space_group_name_H-M   'P 1'
#
loop_
_entity.id
_entity.type
_entity.pdbx_description
1 polymer ?
#
loop_
_entity_poly.entity_id
_entity_poly.type
_entity_poly.pdbx_seq_one_letter_code
_entity_poly.pdbx_strand_id
1 'polypeptide(L)'
;MLTKHIIIDKSNNIDNLKILEIHKTISNNLKNKKKEIDYGFYISRVYNFIQKIDNTYSEIFLNKTNINKFELNDFMNFISICREYINIDLEQQQEEIICPSCSYSDIVYKENEYICDNCFLVYDSRIPGIKEIDMTNKFKTYYSLKGNLLKAIEKFEGKGVIIHEEDIEKILFEINKRKININFLQREHVCKILKDVKLVKYYDCINVLMSKLTGCEQRSISQYIPEIIRYHGILEHYYPFVRDNDRVNSLNVQYKLYKLLRLCDVDCDISEFCTLKTEQKYEEHEAIWHELCKYTNWK
;
A
#
# COMPACT_ATOMS: atom_id res chain seq x y z
N MET A 1 17.03 38.40 6.51
CA MET A 1 16.34 38.29 7.81
C MET A 1 16.75 36.99 8.46
N LEU A 2 16.93 36.96 9.78
CA LEU A 2 17.27 35.73 10.50
C LEU A 2 16.06 34.78 10.44
N THR A 3 16.24 33.54 9.98
CA THR A 3 15.18 32.52 9.90
C THR A 3 15.22 31.65 11.15
N LYS A 4 14.07 31.40 11.76
CA LYS A 4 13.91 30.45 12.88
C LYS A 4 13.02 29.29 12.45
N HIS A 5 13.48 28.06 12.71
CA HIS A 5 12.75 26.83 12.39
C HIS A 5 12.09 26.26 13.65
N ILE A 6 10.79 26.04 13.60
CA ILE A 6 10.01 25.44 14.70
C ILE A 6 9.39 24.14 14.20
N ILE A 7 9.52 23.10 15.00
CA ILE A 7 8.94 21.79 14.75
C ILE A 7 7.77 21.61 15.74
N ILE A 8 6.60 21.29 15.21
CA ILE A 8 5.44 20.85 15.99
C ILE A 8 5.48 19.32 15.98
N ASP A 9 5.61 18.70 17.15
CA ASP A 9 5.65 17.25 17.25
C ASP A 9 4.27 16.61 17.02
N LYS A 10 4.25 15.28 16.91
CA LYS A 10 3.04 14.49 16.62
C LYS A 10 1.91 14.67 17.65
N SER A 11 2.20 15.12 18.88
CA SER A 11 1.22 15.37 19.93
C SER A 11 0.73 16.84 19.97
N ASN A 12 1.09 17.64 18.95
CA ASN A 12 0.99 19.10 18.95
C ASN A 12 1.79 19.75 20.08
N ASN A 13 2.83 19.09 20.60
CA ASN A 13 3.74 19.76 21.50
C ASN A 13 4.69 20.63 20.69
N ILE A 14 5.01 21.77 21.27
CA ILE A 14 5.93 22.73 20.71
C ILE A 14 7.04 22.95 21.72
N ASP A 15 8.28 23.05 21.24
CA ASP A 15 9.42 23.35 22.09
C ASP A 15 9.33 24.78 22.65
N ASN A 16 8.96 24.87 23.93
CA ASN A 16 8.87 26.12 24.67
C ASN A 16 10.19 26.91 24.67
N LEU A 17 11.35 26.26 24.61
CA LEU A 17 12.64 26.94 24.58
C LEU A 17 12.82 27.71 23.26
N LYS A 18 12.42 27.12 22.13
CA LYS A 18 12.41 27.79 20.83
C LYS A 18 11.46 28.99 20.80
N ILE A 19 10.30 28.87 21.43
CA ILE A 19 9.35 29.99 21.53
C ILE A 19 9.99 31.15 22.30
N LEU A 20 10.59 30.88 23.46
CA LEU A 20 11.26 31.88 24.28
C LEU A 20 12.48 32.49 23.57
N GLU A 21 13.22 31.70 22.78
CA GLU A 21 14.34 32.19 21.98
C GLU A 21 13.89 33.17 20.89
N ILE A 22 12.79 32.87 20.20
CA ILE A 22 12.17 33.76 19.22
C ILE A 22 11.75 35.07 19.87
N HIS A 23 11.04 34.98 21.00
CA HIS A 23 10.60 36.14 21.75
C HIS A 23 11.78 37.04 22.18
N LYS A 24 12.84 36.44 22.73
CA LYS A 24 14.07 37.16 23.10
C LYS A 24 14.74 37.81 21.88
N THR A 25 14.80 37.10 20.76
CA THR A 25 15.40 37.61 19.51
C THR A 25 14.68 38.86 19.02
N ILE A 26 13.34 38.82 18.93
CA ILE A 26 12.53 39.96 18.49
C ILE A 26 12.67 41.12 19.48
N SER A 27 12.53 40.84 20.78
CA SER A 27 12.62 41.86 21.84
C SER A 27 13.95 42.60 21.84
N ASN A 28 15.07 41.86 21.74
CA ASN A 28 16.40 42.45 21.68
C ASN A 28 16.61 43.27 20.40
N ASN A 29 16.13 42.78 19.26
CA ASN A 29 16.24 43.51 18.00
C ASN A 29 15.48 44.84 18.01
N LEU A 30 14.27 44.86 18.58
CA LEU A 30 13.47 46.08 18.68
C LEU A 30 14.08 47.09 19.66
N LYS A 31 14.58 46.62 20.82
CA LYS A 31 15.30 47.46 21.80
C LYS A 31 16.60 48.03 21.22
N ASN A 32 17.43 47.20 20.59
CA ASN A 32 18.72 47.61 20.04
C ASN A 32 18.55 48.63 18.90
N LYS A 33 17.46 48.55 18.14
CA LYS A 33 17.13 49.51 17.08
C LYS A 33 16.39 50.76 17.59
N LYS A 34 16.24 50.93 18.92
CA LYS A 34 15.50 52.03 19.57
C LYS A 34 14.06 52.20 19.05
N LYS A 35 13.40 51.09 18.70
CA LYS A 35 12.00 51.06 18.22
C LYS A 35 11.03 50.84 19.38
N GLU A 36 10.93 51.83 20.27
CA GLU A 36 10.16 51.71 21.52
C GLU A 36 8.66 51.48 21.30
N ILE A 37 8.09 52.14 20.28
CA ILE A 37 6.68 51.99 19.91
C ILE A 37 6.40 50.56 19.40
N ASP A 38 7.19 50.08 18.43
CA ASP A 38 7.07 48.72 17.89
C ASP A 38 7.27 47.66 19.00
N TYR A 39 8.20 47.92 19.92
CA TYR A 39 8.42 47.06 21.08
C TYR A 39 7.18 47.00 21.98
N GLY A 40 6.54 48.13 22.29
CA GLY A 40 5.30 48.17 23.06
C GLY A 40 4.14 47.43 22.40
N PHE A 41 3.99 47.59 21.07
CA PHE A 41 2.97 46.85 20.30
C PHE A 41 3.23 45.35 20.28
N TYR A 42 4.49 44.93 20.07
CA TYR A 42 4.86 43.52 20.09
C TYR A 42 4.57 42.90 21.47
N ILE A 43 5.06 43.51 22.55
CA ILE A 43 4.90 42.99 23.91
C ILE A 43 3.43 42.86 24.29
N SER A 44 2.60 43.87 24.02
CA SER A 44 1.18 43.82 24.39
C SER A 44 0.41 42.69 23.69
N ARG A 45 0.78 42.36 22.44
CA ARG A 45 0.13 41.28 21.66
C ARG A 45 0.57 39.87 22.08
N VAL A 46 1.80 39.70 22.58
CA VAL A 46 2.32 38.38 22.97
C VAL A 46 2.30 38.11 24.47
N TYR A 47 2.04 39.12 25.31
CA TYR A 47 2.15 39.04 26.77
C TYR A 47 1.43 37.83 27.37
N ASN A 48 0.14 37.67 27.07
CA ASN A 48 -0.67 36.58 27.64
C ASN A 48 -0.13 35.20 27.25
N PHE A 49 0.38 35.05 26.02
CA PHE A 49 0.93 33.78 25.53
C PHE A 49 2.27 33.46 26.21
N ILE A 50 3.18 34.45 26.29
CA ILE A 50 4.49 34.28 26.94
C ILE A 50 4.32 34.02 28.45
N GLN A 51 3.38 34.70 29.12
CA GLN A 51 3.11 34.48 30.53
C GLN A 51 2.62 33.05 30.83
N LYS A 52 1.76 32.49 29.96
CA LYS A 52 1.33 31.08 30.08
C LYS A 52 2.53 30.12 29.97
N ILE A 53 3.50 30.42 29.10
CA ILE A 53 4.71 29.62 28.91
C ILE A 53 5.65 29.73 30.11
N ASP A 54 5.89 30.94 30.63
CA ASP A 54 6.78 31.16 31.78
C ASP A 54 6.25 30.49 33.07
N ASN A 55 4.94 30.56 33.30
CA ASN A 55 4.29 29.87 34.43
C ASN A 55 4.39 28.34 34.28
N THR A 56 4.12 27.82 33.07
CA THR A 56 4.25 26.39 32.74
C THR A 56 5.69 25.90 32.90
N TYR A 57 6.68 26.68 32.45
CA TYR A 57 8.09 26.31 32.52
C TYR A 57 8.57 26.20 33.97
N SER A 58 8.07 27.07 34.84
CA SER A 58 8.35 27.05 36.28
C SER A 58 7.83 25.78 36.98
N GLU A 59 6.68 25.26 36.55
CA GLU A 59 6.10 24.01 37.09
C GLU A 59 6.82 22.75 36.55
N ILE A 60 7.23 22.73 35.28
CA ILE A 60 7.97 21.62 34.66
C ILE A 60 9.36 21.43 35.28
N PHE A 61 10.03 22.51 35.69
CA PHE A 61 11.34 22.41 36.35
C PHE A 61 11.24 21.75 37.75
N LEU A 62 10.05 21.75 38.36
CA LEU A 62 9.78 21.14 39.66
C LEU A 62 9.30 19.68 39.55
N ASN A 63 8.74 19.25 38.41
CA ASN A 63 8.28 17.88 38.18
C ASN A 63 8.69 17.37 36.78
N LYS A 64 9.51 16.29 36.74
CA LYS A 64 9.98 15.61 35.50
C LYS A 64 8.88 14.82 34.75
N THR A 65 7.67 15.35 34.64
CA THR A 65 6.58 14.66 33.92
C THR A 65 5.74 15.61 33.08
N ASN A 66 5.83 15.38 31.77
CA ASN A 66 4.90 15.68 30.67
C ASN A 66 4.58 17.13 30.29
N ILE A 67 4.59 17.31 28.98
CA ILE A 67 4.57 18.55 28.20
C ILE A 67 3.12 19.04 28.05
N ASN A 68 2.90 20.32 28.34
CA ASN A 68 1.58 20.95 28.27
C ASN A 68 1.11 21.14 26.83
N LYS A 69 -0.15 20.78 26.60
CA LYS A 69 -0.89 20.96 25.35
C LYS A 69 -1.49 22.37 25.32
N PHE A 70 -0.85 23.32 24.63
CA PHE A 70 -1.50 24.60 24.34
C PHE A 70 -2.58 24.40 23.27
N GLU A 71 -3.63 25.23 23.26
CA GLU A 71 -4.50 25.28 22.09
C GLU A 71 -3.67 25.70 20.89
N LEU A 72 -3.63 24.87 19.84
CA LEU A 72 -2.89 25.12 18.59
C LEU A 72 -3.15 26.54 18.05
N ASN A 73 -4.37 27.04 18.27
CA ASN A 73 -4.80 28.37 17.88
C ASN A 73 -4.00 29.50 18.57
N ASP A 74 -3.73 29.39 19.87
CA ASP A 74 -2.93 30.37 20.63
C ASP A 74 -1.49 30.44 20.09
N PHE A 75 -0.91 29.27 19.80
CA PHE A 75 0.42 29.19 19.19
C PHE A 75 0.45 29.77 17.78
N MET A 76 -0.52 29.44 16.93
CA MET A 76 -0.60 29.97 15.57
C MET A 76 -0.77 31.49 15.56
N ASN A 77 -1.55 32.04 16.50
CA ASN A 77 -1.67 33.48 16.70
C ASN A 77 -0.33 34.12 17.10
N PHE A 78 0.42 33.51 18.03
CA PHE A 78 1.76 33.97 18.39
C PHE A 78 2.71 33.98 17.19
N ILE A 79 2.72 32.92 16.37
CA ILE A 79 3.58 32.86 15.18
C ILE A 79 3.20 33.91 14.15
N SER A 80 1.91 34.15 13.93
CA SER A 80 1.42 35.20 13.04
C SER A 80 1.99 36.57 13.43
N ILE A 81 1.96 36.90 14.72
CA ILE A 81 2.53 38.15 15.25
C ILE A 81 4.05 38.18 15.03
N CYS A 82 4.76 37.08 15.32
CA CYS A 82 6.22 37.06 15.20
C CYS A 82 6.72 37.15 13.75
N ARG A 83 5.95 36.65 12.78
CA ARG A 83 6.24 36.74 11.34
C ARG A 83 6.28 38.17 10.80
N GLU A 84 5.67 39.13 11.50
CA GLU A 84 5.79 40.55 11.19
C GLU A 84 7.24 41.09 11.41
N TYR A 85 8.06 40.39 12.21
CA TYR A 85 9.38 40.85 12.65
C TYR A 85 10.55 39.97 12.18
N ILE A 86 10.33 38.67 12.02
CA ILE A 86 11.34 37.69 11.59
C ILE A 86 10.74 36.63 10.67
N ASN A 87 11.60 35.93 9.91
CA ASN A 87 11.15 34.78 9.13
C ASN A 87 11.03 33.56 10.04
N ILE A 88 9.86 32.92 10.03
CA ILE A 88 9.60 31.69 10.78
C ILE A 88 9.10 30.61 9.83
N ASP A 89 9.89 29.54 9.79
CA ASP A 89 9.55 28.31 9.11
C ASP A 89 8.91 27.33 10.10
N LEU A 90 7.76 26.78 9.73
CA LEU A 90 6.93 25.90 10.57
C LEU A 90 6.84 24.54 9.89
N GLU A 91 7.35 23.50 10.55
CA GLU A 91 7.24 22.11 10.11
C GLU A 91 6.38 21.34 11.11
N GLN A 92 5.33 20.69 10.62
CA GLN A 92 4.49 19.80 11.42
C GLN A 92 4.89 18.35 11.13
N GLN A 93 5.35 17.63 12.15
CA GLN A 93 5.65 16.21 12.00
C GLN A 93 4.34 15.44 11.80
N GLN A 94 4.14 14.89 10.60
CA GLN A 94 3.05 13.96 10.32
C GLN A 94 3.37 12.56 10.91
N GLU A 95 2.34 11.81 11.29
CA GLU A 95 2.51 10.39 11.62
C GLU A 95 2.96 9.62 10.38
N GLU A 96 3.89 8.69 10.53
CA GLU A 96 4.17 7.68 9.50
C GLU A 96 2.92 6.80 9.40
N ILE A 97 2.13 7.00 8.35
CA ILE A 97 0.90 6.25 8.15
C ILE A 97 1.28 4.90 7.53
N ILE A 98 1.29 3.84 8.33
CA ILE A 98 1.53 2.49 7.83
C ILE A 98 0.38 2.09 6.89
N CYS A 99 0.73 1.61 5.70
CA CYS A 99 -0.22 1.12 4.72
C CYS A 99 -1.07 -0.03 5.29
N PRO A 100 -2.42 0.11 5.41
CA PRO A 100 -3.28 -0.94 5.97
C PRO A 100 -3.45 -2.14 5.03
N SER A 101 -3.01 -2.03 3.78
CA SER A 101 -3.11 -3.10 2.80
C SER A 101 -1.92 -4.03 2.85
N CYS A 102 -0.70 -3.50 2.85
CA CYS A 102 0.51 -4.32 2.91
C CYS A 102 1.06 -4.45 4.33
N SER A 103 0.78 -3.52 5.24
CA SER A 103 1.31 -3.50 6.61
C SER A 103 2.84 -3.44 6.71
N TYR A 104 3.53 -3.14 5.61
CA TYR A 104 5.00 -3.19 5.51
C TYR A 104 5.66 -1.86 5.13
N SER A 105 4.91 -0.87 4.66
CA SER A 105 5.50 0.41 4.26
C SER A 105 4.59 1.58 4.59
N ASP A 106 5.20 2.74 4.63
CA ASP A 106 4.49 4.00 4.82
C ASP A 106 3.71 4.39 3.57
N ILE A 107 2.67 5.17 3.82
CA ILE A 107 1.94 5.93 2.81
C ILE A 107 2.63 7.29 2.69
N VAL A 108 3.08 7.59 1.48
CA VAL A 108 3.76 8.84 1.13
C VAL A 108 2.85 9.72 0.29
N TYR A 109 2.97 11.05 0.43
CA TYR A 109 2.23 11.98 -0.40
C TYR A 109 3.03 12.30 -1.68
N LYS A 110 2.53 11.90 -2.85
CA LYS A 110 3.15 12.11 -4.16
C LYS A 110 2.07 12.48 -5.18
N GLU A 111 2.36 13.47 -6.04
CA GLU A 111 1.47 13.87 -7.15
C GLU A 111 0.02 14.21 -6.74
N ASN A 112 -0.14 14.89 -5.60
CA ASN A 112 -1.42 15.20 -4.96
C ASN A 112 -2.23 14.00 -4.45
N GLU A 113 -1.62 12.81 -4.40
CA GLU A 113 -2.24 11.58 -3.91
C GLU A 113 -1.41 10.96 -2.77
N TYR A 114 -2.07 10.23 -1.86
CA TYR A 114 -1.37 9.44 -0.85
C TYR A 114 -1.13 8.04 -1.40
N ILE A 115 0.11 7.59 -1.52
CA ILE A 115 0.48 6.35 -2.20
C ILE A 115 1.32 5.48 -1.26
N CYS A 116 1.02 4.20 -1.18
CA CYS A 116 1.89 3.24 -0.49
C CYS A 116 3.13 2.93 -1.35
N ASP A 117 4.35 3.09 -0.82
CA ASP A 117 5.58 2.85 -1.60
C ASP A 117 5.89 1.36 -1.85
N ASN A 118 5.26 0.44 -1.10
CA ASN A 118 5.41 -0.99 -1.35
C ASN A 118 4.36 -1.51 -2.34
N CYS A 119 3.07 -1.29 -2.07
CA CYS A 119 1.98 -1.87 -2.88
C CYS A 119 1.31 -0.88 -3.85
N PHE A 120 1.83 0.35 -3.96
CA PHE A 120 1.41 1.38 -4.94
C PHE A 120 -0.08 1.74 -4.92
N LEU A 121 -0.73 1.46 -3.79
CA LEU A 121 -2.13 1.81 -3.60
C LEU A 121 -2.27 3.29 -3.33
N VAL A 122 -3.23 3.89 -4.04
CA VAL A 122 -3.66 5.27 -3.84
C VAL A 122 -4.75 5.31 -2.77
N TYR A 123 -4.56 6.22 -1.83
CA TYR A 123 -5.42 6.53 -0.70
C TYR A 123 -6.03 7.92 -0.89
N ASP A 124 -7.26 8.08 -0.41
CA ASP A 124 -8.01 9.34 -0.46
C ASP A 124 -7.29 10.43 0.37
N SER A 125 -7.31 11.67 -0.12
CA SER A 125 -6.59 12.84 0.39
C SER A 125 -7.01 13.32 1.78
N ARG A 126 -7.96 12.64 2.44
CA ARG A 126 -8.66 13.13 3.66
C ARG A 126 -8.14 12.57 4.98
N ILE A 127 -7.02 11.85 5.06
CA ILE A 127 -6.71 11.10 6.30
C ILE A 127 -5.42 11.52 7.00
N PRO A 128 -5.54 12.04 8.23
CA PRO A 128 -4.59 11.81 9.32
C PRO A 128 -5.07 10.66 10.24
N GLY A 129 -4.28 9.59 10.39
CA GLY A 129 -4.44 8.57 11.44
C GLY A 129 -5.44 7.41 11.22
N ILE A 130 -5.73 7.04 9.95
CA ILE A 130 -6.64 5.97 9.46
C ILE A 130 -7.51 5.30 10.55
N LYS A 131 -8.64 5.94 10.86
CA LYS A 131 -9.81 5.26 11.41
C LYS A 131 -11.02 5.59 10.56
N GLU A 132 -11.75 4.52 10.25
CA GLU A 132 -12.81 4.41 9.24
C GLU A 132 -12.26 4.43 7.82
N ILE A 133 -11.91 3.22 7.34
CA ILE A 133 -11.71 2.94 5.93
C ILE A 133 -13.07 3.18 5.27
N ASP A 134 -13.34 4.44 4.91
CA ASP A 134 -14.44 4.78 4.05
C ASP A 134 -14.08 4.16 2.70
N MET A 135 -14.48 2.90 2.54
CA MET A 135 -14.07 2.05 1.44
C MET A 135 -14.66 2.62 0.16
N THR A 136 -13.94 3.57 -0.43
CA THR A 136 -14.23 4.08 -1.77
C THR A 136 -14.35 2.89 -2.71
N ASN A 137 -15.13 3.02 -3.78
CA ASN A 137 -15.35 1.91 -4.71
C ASN A 137 -14.03 1.35 -5.27
N LYS A 138 -13.00 2.19 -5.44
CA LYS A 138 -11.66 1.76 -5.85
C LYS A 138 -11.00 0.83 -4.81
N PHE A 139 -11.13 1.14 -3.52
CA PHE A 139 -10.57 0.35 -2.42
C PHE A 139 -11.27 -1.00 -2.25
N LYS A 140 -12.61 -1.04 -2.36
CA LYS A 140 -13.39 -2.29 -2.34
C LYS A 140 -12.99 -3.22 -3.48
N THR A 141 -12.86 -2.67 -4.69
CA THR A 141 -12.43 -3.43 -5.86
C THR A 141 -11.03 -4.00 -5.66
N TYR A 142 -10.08 -3.21 -5.19
CA TYR A 142 -8.73 -3.71 -4.94
C TYR A 142 -8.69 -4.83 -3.88
N TYR A 143 -9.36 -4.66 -2.73
CA TYR A 143 -9.40 -5.72 -1.71
C TYR A 143 -10.03 -7.01 -2.25
N SER A 144 -11.07 -6.89 -3.07
CA SER A 144 -11.65 -8.03 -3.76
C SER A 144 -10.63 -8.70 -4.70
N LEU A 145 -9.90 -7.91 -5.49
CA LEU A 145 -8.89 -8.42 -6.44
C LEU A 145 -7.69 -9.05 -5.73
N LYS A 146 -7.15 -8.41 -4.69
CA LYS A 146 -6.11 -8.96 -3.82
C LYS A 146 -6.58 -10.23 -3.13
N GLY A 147 -7.79 -10.24 -2.59
CA GLY A 147 -8.40 -11.43 -1.99
C GLY A 147 -8.54 -12.57 -3.00
N ASN A 148 -8.91 -12.27 -4.25
CA ASN A 148 -8.96 -13.27 -5.31
C ASN A 148 -7.56 -13.81 -5.64
N LEU A 149 -6.52 -12.96 -5.67
CA LEU A 149 -5.15 -13.41 -5.87
C LEU A 149 -4.67 -14.30 -4.73
N LEU A 150 -4.91 -13.92 -3.48
CA LEU A 150 -4.53 -14.72 -2.31
C LEU A 150 -5.17 -16.09 -2.34
N LYS A 151 -6.47 -16.18 -2.68
CA LYS A 151 -7.15 -17.47 -2.88
C LYS A 151 -6.54 -18.27 -4.03
N ALA A 152 -6.14 -17.62 -5.12
CA ALA A 152 -5.46 -18.30 -6.22
C ALA A 152 -4.08 -18.85 -5.79
N ILE A 153 -3.32 -18.10 -4.98
CA ILE A 153 -2.04 -18.55 -4.39
C ILE A 153 -2.27 -19.73 -3.45
N GLU A 154 -3.27 -19.68 -2.57
CA GLU A 154 -3.59 -20.78 -1.64
C GLU A 154 -3.91 -22.07 -2.40
N LYS A 155 -4.78 -21.97 -3.43
CA LYS A 155 -5.11 -23.11 -4.28
C LYS A 155 -3.93 -23.59 -5.11
N PHE A 156 -3.10 -22.67 -5.57
CA PHE A 156 -1.85 -23.00 -6.22
C PHE A 156 -0.99 -23.82 -5.27
N GLU A 157 -0.71 -23.38 -4.04
CA GLU A 157 0.07 -24.12 -3.03
C GLU A 157 -0.66 -25.34 -2.41
N GLY A 158 -1.87 -25.64 -2.84
CA GLY A 158 -2.69 -26.75 -2.34
C GLY A 158 -3.25 -26.58 -0.93
N LYS A 159 -3.19 -25.36 -0.38
CA LYS A 159 -3.79 -25.03 0.92
C LYS A 159 -5.31 -25.06 0.80
N GLY A 160 -5.96 -25.85 1.67
CA GLY A 160 -7.42 -25.96 1.73
C GLY A 160 -8.08 -26.62 0.51
N VAL A 161 -7.29 -27.27 -0.36
CA VAL A 161 -7.81 -27.97 -1.54
C VAL A 161 -8.23 -29.40 -1.17
N ILE A 162 -9.49 -29.74 -1.46
CA ILE A 162 -10.04 -31.08 -1.28
C ILE A 162 -10.41 -31.64 -2.65
N ILE A 163 -9.82 -32.78 -3.00
CA ILE A 163 -10.11 -33.54 -4.22
C ILE A 163 -10.62 -34.90 -3.78
N HIS A 164 -11.88 -35.21 -4.15
CA HIS A 164 -12.54 -36.46 -3.77
C HIS A 164 -11.96 -37.65 -4.54
N GLU A 165 -11.86 -38.80 -3.88
CA GLU A 165 -11.30 -40.02 -4.49
C GLU A 165 -12.09 -40.46 -5.73
N GLU A 166 -13.43 -40.39 -5.69
CA GLU A 166 -14.27 -40.70 -6.85
C GLU A 166 -13.95 -39.86 -8.09
N ASP A 167 -13.52 -38.61 -7.91
CA ASP A 167 -13.18 -37.72 -9.00
C ASP A 167 -11.78 -38.05 -9.53
N ILE A 168 -10.85 -38.48 -8.67
CA ILE A 168 -9.53 -39.00 -9.06
C ILE A 168 -9.70 -40.28 -9.88
N GLU A 169 -10.54 -41.21 -9.45
CA GLU A 169 -10.83 -42.46 -10.18
C GLU A 169 -11.39 -42.20 -11.58
N LYS A 170 -12.36 -41.27 -11.69
CA LYS A 170 -12.91 -40.83 -13.00
C LYS A 170 -11.82 -40.28 -13.92
N ILE A 171 -10.88 -39.49 -13.38
CA ILE A 171 -9.77 -38.92 -14.16
C ILE A 171 -8.80 -40.02 -14.60
N LEU A 172 -8.41 -40.92 -13.70
CA LEU A 172 -7.53 -42.05 -14.01
C LEU A 172 -8.13 -42.98 -15.07
N PHE A 173 -9.44 -43.22 -15.01
CA PHE A 173 -10.15 -43.97 -16.04
C PHE A 173 -10.00 -43.33 -17.43
N GLU A 174 -10.18 -42.01 -17.53
CA GLU A 174 -10.01 -41.28 -18.80
C GLU A 174 -8.55 -41.21 -19.27
N ILE A 175 -7.58 -41.11 -18.36
CA ILE A 175 -6.14 -41.22 -18.68
C ILE A 175 -5.85 -42.59 -19.33
N ASN A 176 -6.31 -43.67 -18.70
CA ASN A 176 -6.11 -45.04 -19.17
C ASN A 176 -6.81 -45.28 -20.52
N LYS A 177 -8.05 -44.81 -20.66
CA LYS A 177 -8.83 -44.90 -21.91
C LYS A 177 -8.12 -44.21 -23.08
N ARG A 178 -7.45 -43.08 -22.82
CA ARG A 178 -6.64 -42.34 -23.81
C ARG A 178 -5.24 -42.90 -24.00
N LYS A 179 -4.85 -43.93 -23.24
CA LYS A 179 -3.51 -44.55 -23.23
C LYS A 179 -2.39 -43.54 -22.99
N ILE A 180 -2.67 -42.52 -22.16
CA ILE A 180 -1.67 -41.51 -21.80
C ILE A 180 -0.77 -42.13 -20.73
N ASN A 181 0.54 -42.13 -20.98
CA ASN A 181 1.52 -42.58 -19.99
C ASN A 181 1.64 -41.53 -18.87
N ILE A 182 1.48 -41.97 -17.62
CA ILE A 182 1.49 -41.09 -16.44
C ILE A 182 2.79 -40.29 -16.30
N ASN A 183 3.93 -40.86 -16.73
CA ASN A 183 5.24 -40.21 -16.68
C ASN A 183 5.38 -39.05 -17.67
N PHE A 184 4.50 -39.00 -18.68
CA PHE A 184 4.42 -37.93 -19.67
C PHE A 184 3.09 -37.16 -19.56
N LEU A 185 2.39 -37.29 -18.43
CA LEU A 185 1.16 -36.55 -18.20
C LEU A 185 1.51 -35.07 -18.04
N GLN A 186 0.98 -34.25 -18.94
CA GLN A 186 1.08 -32.79 -18.88
C GLN A 186 -0.26 -32.20 -18.43
N ARG A 187 -0.24 -30.96 -17.92
CA ARG A 187 -1.41 -30.32 -17.34
C ARG A 187 -2.51 -30.07 -18.38
N GLU A 188 -2.15 -29.83 -19.62
CA GLU A 188 -3.04 -29.67 -20.77
C GLU A 188 -3.87 -30.94 -21.02
N HIS A 189 -3.26 -32.12 -20.83
CA HIS A 189 -3.99 -33.39 -20.89
C HIS A 189 -5.05 -33.45 -19.79
N VAL A 190 -4.68 -33.06 -18.57
CA VAL A 190 -5.60 -33.08 -17.43
C VAL A 190 -6.69 -32.02 -17.56
N CYS A 191 -6.39 -30.79 -17.99
CA CYS A 191 -7.41 -29.76 -18.25
C CYS A 191 -8.43 -30.26 -19.29
N LYS A 192 -7.99 -30.94 -20.36
CA LYS A 192 -8.90 -31.55 -21.36
C LYS A 192 -9.78 -32.64 -20.73
N ILE A 193 -9.18 -33.56 -19.96
CA ILE A 193 -9.93 -34.62 -19.27
C ILE A 193 -10.98 -34.02 -18.34
N LEU A 194 -10.59 -33.08 -17.48
CA LEU A 194 -11.48 -32.39 -16.55
C LEU A 194 -12.67 -31.73 -17.26
N LYS A 195 -12.46 -31.15 -18.44
CA LYS A 195 -13.54 -30.61 -19.27
C LYS A 195 -14.52 -31.71 -19.68
N ASP A 196 -14.00 -32.82 -20.18
CA ASP A 196 -14.80 -33.93 -20.72
C ASP A 196 -15.64 -34.62 -19.62
N VAL A 197 -15.08 -34.77 -18.42
CA VAL A 197 -15.78 -35.36 -17.26
C VAL A 197 -16.53 -34.34 -16.40
N LYS A 198 -16.65 -33.08 -16.86
CA LYS A 198 -17.35 -31.99 -16.17
C LYS A 198 -16.81 -31.66 -14.77
N LEU A 199 -15.51 -31.86 -14.56
CA LEU A 199 -14.78 -31.55 -13.33
C LEU A 199 -13.95 -30.25 -13.44
N VAL A 200 -14.46 -29.27 -14.18
CA VAL A 200 -13.81 -27.95 -14.37
C VAL A 200 -13.54 -27.19 -13.06
N LYS A 201 -14.21 -27.60 -11.95
CA LYS A 201 -13.96 -27.10 -10.59
C LYS A 201 -12.51 -27.30 -10.11
N TYR A 202 -11.74 -28.20 -10.74
CA TYR A 202 -10.34 -28.47 -10.38
C TYR A 202 -9.31 -27.68 -11.21
N TYR A 203 -9.74 -26.79 -12.10
CA TYR A 203 -8.84 -25.98 -12.92
C TYR A 203 -7.89 -25.09 -12.11
N ASP A 204 -8.40 -24.51 -11.02
CA ASP A 204 -7.65 -23.59 -10.17
C ASP A 204 -6.77 -24.29 -9.13
N CYS A 205 -6.85 -25.61 -9.03
CA CYS A 205 -5.97 -26.45 -8.21
C CYS A 205 -5.33 -27.58 -9.03
N ILE A 206 -5.14 -27.36 -10.34
CA ILE A 206 -4.58 -28.34 -11.28
C ILE A 206 -3.23 -28.89 -10.81
N ASN A 207 -2.40 -28.08 -10.15
CA ASN A 207 -1.10 -28.50 -9.62
C ASN A 207 -1.23 -29.55 -8.52
N VAL A 208 -2.21 -29.39 -7.61
CA VAL A 208 -2.49 -30.35 -6.55
C VAL A 208 -2.99 -31.66 -7.16
N LEU A 209 -3.88 -31.55 -8.15
CA LEU A 209 -4.39 -32.72 -8.87
C LEU A 209 -3.26 -33.46 -9.59
N MET A 210 -2.37 -32.74 -10.29
CA MET A 210 -1.19 -33.31 -10.92
C MET A 210 -0.30 -34.04 -9.93
N SER A 211 -0.02 -33.42 -8.78
CA SER A 211 0.76 -34.04 -7.71
C SER A 211 0.11 -35.34 -7.23
N LYS A 212 -1.22 -35.35 -7.02
CA LYS A 212 -1.95 -36.58 -6.66
C LYS A 212 -1.91 -37.67 -7.74
N LEU A 213 -1.98 -37.29 -9.02
CA LEU A 213 -2.00 -38.24 -10.14
C LEU A 213 -0.62 -38.85 -10.42
N THR A 214 0.45 -38.05 -10.26
CA THR A 214 1.82 -38.42 -10.63
C THR A 214 2.68 -38.83 -9.45
N GLY A 215 2.30 -38.47 -8.22
CA GLY A 215 3.12 -38.62 -7.02
C GLY A 215 4.27 -37.61 -6.90
N CYS A 216 4.41 -36.69 -7.86
CA CYS A 216 5.44 -35.65 -7.81
C CYS A 216 5.09 -34.58 -6.79
N GLU A 217 6.05 -34.19 -5.96
CA GLU A 217 5.86 -33.12 -4.98
C GLU A 217 5.72 -31.76 -5.68
N GLN A 218 4.85 -30.92 -5.13
CA GLN A 218 4.62 -29.60 -5.66
C GLN A 218 5.68 -28.60 -5.21
N ARG A 219 6.14 -27.74 -6.12
CA ARG A 219 6.99 -26.60 -5.80
C ARG A 219 6.25 -25.59 -4.92
N SER A 220 6.83 -25.25 -3.77
CA SER A 220 6.37 -24.15 -2.92
C SER A 220 6.75 -22.79 -3.51
N ILE A 221 5.84 -21.82 -3.41
CA ILE A 221 6.07 -20.42 -3.82
C ILE A 221 6.07 -19.46 -2.63
N SER A 222 6.05 -19.98 -1.40
CA SER A 222 5.84 -19.19 -0.18
C SER A 222 6.84 -18.03 -0.03
N GLN A 223 8.09 -18.23 -0.44
CA GLN A 223 9.13 -17.20 -0.39
C GLN A 223 8.87 -16.01 -1.34
N TYR A 224 8.10 -16.22 -2.41
CA TYR A 224 7.80 -15.20 -3.42
C TYR A 224 6.50 -14.44 -3.11
N ILE A 225 5.66 -14.92 -2.18
CA ILE A 225 4.35 -14.33 -1.89
C ILE A 225 4.41 -12.81 -1.61
N PRO A 226 5.35 -12.28 -0.79
CA PRO A 226 5.43 -10.84 -0.55
C PRO A 226 5.67 -10.05 -1.84
N GLU A 227 6.54 -10.56 -2.71
CA GLU A 227 6.87 -9.93 -3.97
C GLU A 227 5.74 -10.05 -5.01
N ILE A 228 5.06 -11.19 -5.07
CA ILE A 228 3.86 -11.39 -5.90
C ILE A 228 2.77 -10.37 -5.51
N ILE A 229 2.55 -10.16 -4.21
CA ILE A 229 1.59 -9.15 -3.72
C ILE A 229 2.03 -7.74 -4.09
N ARG A 230 3.34 -7.46 -4.01
CA ARG A 230 3.93 -6.17 -4.42
C ARG A 230 3.67 -5.88 -5.89
N TYR A 231 4.02 -6.82 -6.78
CA TYR A 231 3.78 -6.72 -8.21
C TYR A 231 2.29 -6.65 -8.55
N HIS A 232 1.44 -7.37 -7.81
CA HIS A 232 -0.02 -7.23 -7.98
C HIS A 232 -0.50 -5.81 -7.69
N GLY A 233 0.03 -5.17 -6.64
CA GLY A 233 -0.28 -3.77 -6.32
C GLY A 233 0.08 -2.82 -7.47
N ILE A 234 1.29 -2.97 -8.02
CA ILE A 234 1.76 -2.20 -9.19
C ILE A 234 0.84 -2.44 -10.40
N LEU A 235 0.49 -3.71 -10.67
CA LEU A 235 -0.40 -4.06 -11.76
C LEU A 235 -1.75 -3.35 -11.65
N GLU A 236 -2.40 -3.42 -10.50
CA GLU A 236 -3.72 -2.81 -10.30
C GLU A 236 -3.68 -1.28 -10.29
N HIS A 237 -2.54 -0.68 -9.92
CA HIS A 237 -2.30 0.75 -10.05
C HIS A 237 -2.32 1.18 -11.53
N TYR A 238 -1.58 0.48 -12.39
CA TYR A 238 -1.46 0.85 -13.80
C TYR A 238 -2.59 0.33 -14.69
N TYR A 239 -3.31 -0.71 -14.26
CA TYR A 239 -4.38 -1.35 -15.04
C TYR A 239 -5.46 -0.39 -15.58
N PRO A 240 -5.95 0.62 -14.83
CA PRO A 240 -6.94 1.58 -15.33
C PRO A 240 -6.46 2.44 -16.50
N PHE A 241 -5.14 2.62 -16.67
CA PHE A 241 -4.57 3.44 -17.73
C PHE A 241 -4.36 2.69 -19.04
N VAL A 242 -4.32 1.35 -18.99
CA VAL A 242 -4.03 0.49 -20.15
C VAL A 242 -5.24 -0.31 -20.63
N ARG A 243 -6.28 -0.46 -19.81
CA ARG A 243 -7.48 -1.22 -20.19
C ARG A 243 -8.31 -0.39 -21.18
N ASP A 244 -8.96 -1.07 -22.11
CA ASP A 244 -9.97 -0.42 -22.96
C ASP A 244 -11.06 0.23 -22.11
N ASN A 245 -11.52 1.41 -22.53
CA ASN A 245 -12.54 2.19 -21.80
C ASN A 245 -13.81 1.36 -21.53
N ASP A 246 -14.19 0.48 -22.46
CA ASP A 246 -15.37 -0.38 -22.37
C ASP A 246 -15.16 -1.62 -21.49
N ARG A 247 -13.91 -1.96 -21.15
CA ARG A 247 -13.57 -3.18 -20.39
C ARG A 247 -13.68 -2.95 -18.89
N VAL A 248 -14.81 -3.34 -18.29
CA VAL A 248 -15.05 -3.20 -16.84
C VAL A 248 -14.28 -4.25 -16.01
N ASN A 249 -13.99 -5.41 -16.58
CA ASN A 249 -13.40 -6.54 -15.83
C ASN A 249 -11.88 -6.43 -15.69
N SER A 250 -11.33 -6.93 -14.59
CA SER A 250 -9.88 -7.16 -14.40
C SER A 250 -9.36 -8.29 -15.30
N LEU A 251 -8.03 -8.37 -15.45
CA LEU A 251 -7.39 -9.60 -15.97
C LEU A 251 -7.82 -10.83 -15.14
N ASN A 252 -7.90 -11.98 -15.80
CA ASN A 252 -8.14 -13.26 -15.13
C ASN A 252 -7.09 -13.50 -14.03
N VAL A 253 -7.52 -13.95 -12.85
CA VAL A 253 -6.62 -14.08 -11.68
C VAL A 253 -5.55 -15.16 -11.87
N GLN A 254 -5.83 -16.26 -12.56
CA GLN A 254 -4.85 -17.31 -12.85
C GLN A 254 -3.81 -16.81 -13.87
N TYR A 255 -4.24 -16.02 -14.86
CA TYR A 255 -3.32 -15.34 -15.79
C TYR A 255 -2.43 -14.32 -15.06
N LYS A 256 -3.01 -13.52 -14.15
CA LYS A 256 -2.22 -12.62 -13.30
C LYS A 256 -1.19 -13.40 -12.49
N LEU A 257 -1.61 -14.46 -11.80
CA LEU A 257 -0.70 -15.28 -10.99
C LEU A 257 0.45 -15.85 -11.83
N TYR A 258 0.17 -16.38 -13.02
CA TYR A 258 1.19 -16.83 -13.97
C TYR A 258 2.23 -15.73 -14.26
N LYS A 259 1.78 -14.55 -14.71
CA LYS A 259 2.69 -13.46 -15.05
C LYS A 259 3.48 -12.94 -13.83
N LEU A 260 2.83 -12.84 -12.67
CA LEU A 260 3.48 -12.41 -11.43
C LEU A 260 4.53 -13.41 -10.95
N LEU A 261 4.30 -14.71 -11.13
CA LEU A 261 5.30 -15.75 -10.85
C LEU A 261 6.51 -15.62 -11.78
N ARG A 262 6.29 -15.36 -13.07
CA ARG A 262 7.38 -15.11 -14.03
C ARG A 262 8.22 -13.89 -13.66
N LEU A 263 7.61 -12.82 -13.15
CA LEU A 263 8.34 -11.64 -12.65
C LEU A 263 9.20 -11.94 -11.42
N CYS A 264 8.84 -12.96 -10.66
CA CYS A 264 9.62 -13.46 -9.51
C CYS A 264 10.66 -14.53 -9.93
N ASP A 265 10.97 -14.66 -11.22
CA ASP A 265 11.85 -15.69 -11.78
C ASP A 265 11.43 -17.13 -11.43
N VAL A 266 10.14 -17.35 -11.16
CA VAL A 266 9.59 -18.68 -10.97
C VAL A 266 9.40 -19.29 -12.34
N ASP A 267 10.20 -20.32 -12.62
CA ASP A 267 10.00 -21.15 -13.81
C ASP A 267 8.63 -21.83 -13.76
N CYS A 268 7.73 -21.34 -14.61
CA CYS A 268 6.40 -21.86 -14.86
C CYS A 268 5.99 -21.57 -16.31
N ASP A 269 5.18 -22.46 -16.88
CA ASP A 269 4.55 -22.26 -18.19
C ASP A 269 3.08 -21.86 -18.05
N ILE A 270 2.54 -21.09 -19.02
CA ILE A 270 1.12 -20.73 -19.04
C ILE A 270 0.23 -21.97 -19.09
N SER A 271 0.70 -23.04 -19.72
CA SER A 271 0.01 -24.32 -19.81
C SER A 271 -0.11 -25.03 -18.47
N GLU A 272 0.66 -24.59 -17.46
CA GLU A 272 0.52 -25.06 -16.10
C GLU A 272 -0.73 -24.52 -15.39
N PHE A 273 -1.39 -23.56 -16.00
CA PHE A 273 -2.61 -22.98 -15.51
C PHE A 273 -3.72 -23.31 -16.49
N CYS A 274 -4.82 -23.92 -16.02
CA CYS A 274 -6.03 -24.07 -16.83
C CYS A 274 -6.71 -22.68 -16.94
N THR A 275 -6.10 -21.78 -17.72
CA THR A 275 -6.50 -20.37 -17.89
C THR A 275 -7.50 -20.22 -19.04
N LEU A 276 -7.38 -19.12 -19.79
CA LEU A 276 -8.43 -18.51 -20.61
C LEU A 276 -9.06 -19.49 -21.60
N LYS A 277 -10.37 -19.37 -21.82
CA LYS A 277 -11.16 -20.34 -22.60
C LYS A 277 -10.81 -20.40 -24.08
N THR A 278 -10.19 -19.36 -24.62
CA THR A 278 -9.87 -19.20 -26.05
C THR A 278 -8.55 -18.47 -26.25
N GLU A 279 -7.90 -18.73 -27.39
CA GLU A 279 -6.68 -18.05 -27.83
C GLU A 279 -6.89 -16.53 -27.95
N GLN A 280 -7.99 -16.10 -28.56
CA GLN A 280 -8.38 -14.69 -28.62
C GLN A 280 -8.41 -14.01 -27.22
N LYS A 281 -8.94 -14.71 -26.21
CA LYS A 281 -8.96 -14.15 -24.84
C LYS A 281 -7.57 -14.04 -24.26
N TYR A 282 -6.67 -14.97 -24.59
CA TYR A 282 -5.27 -14.89 -24.21
C TYR A 282 -4.58 -13.71 -24.87
N GLU A 283 -4.74 -13.52 -26.18
CA GLU A 283 -4.21 -12.37 -26.93
C GLU A 283 -4.68 -11.02 -26.36
N GLU A 284 -5.97 -10.90 -26.00
CA GLU A 284 -6.49 -9.71 -25.31
C GLU A 284 -5.77 -9.44 -23.97
N HIS A 285 -5.45 -10.49 -23.21
CA HIS A 285 -4.74 -10.34 -21.94
C HIS A 285 -3.26 -10.02 -22.14
N GLU A 286 -2.63 -10.59 -23.17
CA GLU A 286 -1.24 -10.29 -23.56
C GLU A 286 -1.11 -8.85 -24.05
N ALA A 287 -2.04 -8.35 -24.86
CA ALA A 287 -2.03 -6.96 -25.32
C ALA A 287 -2.03 -5.97 -24.14
N ILE A 288 -2.92 -6.20 -23.16
CA ILE A 288 -2.98 -5.36 -21.96
C ILE A 288 -1.72 -5.52 -21.10
N TRP A 289 -1.18 -6.73 -20.98
CA TRP A 289 0.08 -6.98 -20.27
C TRP A 289 1.24 -6.24 -20.93
N HIS A 290 1.30 -6.22 -22.26
CA HIS A 290 2.33 -5.53 -23.01
C HIS A 290 2.28 -4.01 -22.79
N GLU A 291 1.08 -3.42 -22.77
CA GLU A 291 0.93 -2.01 -22.40
C GLU A 291 1.35 -1.75 -20.94
N LEU A 292 0.99 -2.63 -20.00
CA LEU A 292 1.45 -2.52 -18.60
C LEU A 292 2.98 -2.50 -18.51
N CYS A 293 3.66 -3.39 -19.23
CA CYS A 293 5.12 -3.46 -19.27
C CYS A 293 5.78 -2.13 -19.71
N LYS A 294 5.11 -1.33 -20.55
CA LYS A 294 5.62 -0.01 -20.95
C LYS A 294 5.62 1.00 -19.79
N TYR A 295 4.66 0.90 -18.86
CA TYR A 295 4.60 1.75 -17.67
C TYR A 295 5.54 1.26 -16.56
N THR A 296 5.70 -0.05 -16.44
CA THR A 296 6.43 -0.66 -15.31
C THR A 296 7.88 -1.02 -15.62
N ASN A 297 8.28 -0.99 -16.89
CA ASN A 297 9.56 -1.52 -17.40
C ASN A 297 9.78 -3.01 -17.09
N TRP A 298 8.71 -3.78 -16.92
CA TRP A 298 8.78 -5.23 -16.79
C TRP A 298 9.16 -5.91 -18.11
N LYS A 299 9.98 -6.96 -18.02
CA LYS A 299 10.45 -7.75 -19.18
C LYS A 299 9.76 -9.09 -19.24
#